data_AF-I1BX22-F1
#
_entry.id   AF-I1BX22-F1
#
_cell.length_a   1.000
_cell.length_b   1.000
_cell.length_c   1.000
_cell.angle_alpha   90.00
_cell.angle_beta   90.00
_cell.angle_gamma   90.00
#
_symmetry.space_group_name_H-M   'P 1'
#
loop_
_entity.id
_entity.type
_entity.pdbx_description
1 polymer ?
#
loop_
_entity_poly.entity_id
_entity_poly.type
_entity_poly.pdbx_seq_one_letter_code
_entity_poly.pdbx_strand_id
1 'polypeptide(L)'
;MSKETIVENGTKSTTADETVEFTKIVKDLKAKVVDMKNILKPLKEKIENKAIQTSKGVSFLEVKYQLMLQYVLEIAYIVHLKISGKKIENHPVIESLVELRVILDKMKPVENKLKYQVDKLVRAAVIGNKKDEAVVAKTTMEAVAADPLAFKPNPMNLINKDQEEEEEEEEKADVYRPPKLAPVAYNEGADQKNRKKERDEERMKEKASRSRIMKDLMAEMTENPEEVGVFGGVNEGIGYGDRIDNLMAEKNKYEEENYVRLAVTRKEKQRMNANKKMRFESEFEVKNRKHISQLAI
;
A
#
# COMPACT_ATOMS: atom_id res chain seq x y z
N MET A 1 49.09 52.46 -47.97
CA MET A 1 49.15 52.59 -46.50
C MET A 1 47.72 52.85 -46.05
N SER A 2 46.98 51.99 -45.37
CA SER A 2 47.32 50.79 -44.62
C SER A 2 46.08 49.88 -44.66
N LYS A 3 46.29 48.60 -44.99
CA LYS A 3 45.34 47.51 -44.78
C LYS A 3 45.45 47.08 -43.32
N GLU A 4 44.33 46.96 -42.62
CA GLU A 4 44.11 46.04 -41.49
C GLU A 4 42.63 45.58 -41.63
N THR A 5 42.30 44.43 -42.21
CA THR A 5 42.46 43.03 -41.78
C THR A 5 41.48 42.61 -40.67
N ILE A 6 40.37 42.01 -41.12
CA ILE A 6 39.76 40.72 -40.72
C ILE A 6 39.73 40.37 -39.22
N VAL A 7 38.51 40.16 -38.70
CA VAL A 7 38.14 38.89 -38.03
C VAL A 7 36.71 38.51 -38.44
N GLU A 8 36.59 37.71 -39.51
CA GLU A 8 35.50 36.73 -39.61
C GLU A 8 35.73 35.66 -38.55
N ASN A 9 34.68 35.24 -37.84
CA ASN A 9 34.62 33.91 -37.23
C ASN A 9 33.17 33.41 -37.16
N GLY A 10 32.75 32.76 -38.24
CA GLY A 10 32.19 31.41 -38.22
C GLY A 10 30.83 31.14 -37.56
N THR A 11 29.75 31.27 -38.33
CA THR A 11 28.53 30.43 -38.19
C THR A 11 27.85 30.22 -39.56
N LYS A 12 28.57 29.63 -40.52
CA LYS A 12 28.01 29.30 -41.85
C LYS A 12 27.86 27.78 -42.10
N SER A 13 27.93 26.94 -41.06
CA SER A 13 27.90 25.47 -41.23
C SER A 13 26.65 24.74 -40.73
N THR A 14 25.66 25.39 -40.11
CA THR A 14 24.57 24.69 -39.40
C THR A 14 23.22 24.59 -40.13
N THR A 15 22.93 25.45 -41.11
CA THR A 15 21.58 25.47 -41.73
C THR A 15 21.30 24.31 -42.68
N ALA A 16 22.34 23.74 -43.31
CA ALA A 16 22.16 22.62 -44.24
C ALA A 16 21.80 21.33 -43.52
N ASP A 17 22.50 21.00 -42.42
CA ASP A 17 22.23 19.80 -41.63
C ASP A 17 20.86 19.87 -40.95
N GLU A 18 20.46 21.03 -40.42
CA GLU A 18 19.13 21.24 -39.82
C GLU A 18 17.98 20.99 -40.82
N THR A 19 18.14 21.38 -42.09
CA THR A 19 17.13 21.12 -43.12
C THR A 19 17.03 19.63 -43.46
N VAL A 20 18.16 18.92 -43.49
CA VAL A 20 18.19 17.47 -43.72
C VAL A 20 17.54 16.73 -42.56
N GLU A 21 17.84 17.09 -41.31
CA GLU A 21 17.20 16.53 -40.12
C GLU A 21 15.69 16.83 -40.09
N PHE A 22 15.28 18.06 -40.40
CA PHE A 22 13.87 18.41 -40.49
C PHE A 22 13.13 17.56 -41.53
N THR A 23 13.73 17.34 -42.71
CA THR A 23 13.10 16.49 -43.74
C THR A 23 12.97 15.03 -43.31
N LYS A 24 13.90 14.50 -42.51
CA LYS A 24 13.79 13.16 -41.89
C LYS A 24 12.61 13.12 -40.92
N ILE A 25 12.52 14.10 -40.01
CA ILE A 25 11.43 14.18 -39.02
C ILE A 25 10.06 14.30 -39.69
N VAL A 26 9.95 15.09 -40.78
CA VAL A 26 8.70 15.22 -41.54
C VAL A 26 8.31 13.90 -42.22
N LYS A 27 9.28 13.14 -42.75
CA LYS A 27 9.02 11.80 -43.30
C LYS A 27 8.54 10.83 -42.23
N ASP A 28 9.17 10.85 -41.05
CA ASP A 28 8.77 10.00 -39.92
C ASP A 28 7.38 10.38 -39.40
N LEU A 29 7.06 11.67 -39.32
CA LEU A 29 5.73 12.16 -38.98
C LEU A 29 4.69 11.65 -40.00
N LYS A 30 5.00 11.72 -41.30
CA LYS A 30 4.13 11.18 -42.35
C LYS A 30 3.89 9.68 -42.18
N ALA A 31 4.94 8.91 -41.88
CA ALA A 31 4.81 7.47 -41.62
C ALA A 31 3.90 7.20 -40.41
N LYS A 32 4.14 7.86 -39.27
CA LYS A 32 3.31 7.71 -38.06
C LYS A 32 1.84 8.09 -38.27
N VAL A 33 1.57 9.11 -39.08
CA VAL A 33 0.19 9.50 -39.43
C VAL A 33 -0.51 8.42 -40.26
N VAL A 34 0.21 7.74 -41.15
CA VAL A 34 -0.33 6.61 -41.92
C VAL A 34 -0.64 5.44 -40.99
N ASP A 35 0.28 5.10 -40.08
CA ASP A 35 0.08 4.03 -39.11
C ASP A 35 -1.13 4.30 -38.21
N MET A 36 -1.26 5.54 -37.71
CA MET A 36 -2.43 5.96 -36.93
C MET A 36 -3.74 5.83 -37.73
N LYS A 37 -3.75 6.21 -39.02
CA LYS A 37 -4.93 6.03 -39.88
C LYS A 37 -5.30 4.55 -40.03
N ASN A 38 -4.31 3.68 -40.16
CA ASN A 38 -4.54 2.24 -40.29
C ASN A 38 -5.11 1.62 -39.00
N ILE A 39 -4.75 2.15 -37.82
CA ILE A 39 -5.31 1.73 -36.53
C ILE A 39 -6.70 2.32 -36.30
N LEU A 40 -6.93 3.58 -36.68
CA LEU A 40 -8.19 4.28 -36.39
C LEU A 40 -9.35 3.81 -37.29
N LYS A 41 -9.10 3.47 -38.55
CA LYS A 41 -10.12 2.94 -39.48
C LYS A 41 -10.89 1.74 -38.90
N PRO A 42 -10.25 0.63 -38.49
CA PRO A 42 -10.97 -0.52 -37.94
C PRO A 42 -11.61 -0.21 -36.58
N LEU A 43 -11.05 0.74 -35.81
CA LEU A 43 -11.67 1.17 -34.55
C LEU A 43 -12.96 1.94 -34.80
N LYS A 44 -12.95 2.85 -35.78
CA LYS A 44 -14.10 3.66 -36.18
C LYS A 44 -15.23 2.76 -36.70
N GLU A 45 -14.92 1.80 -37.56
CA GLU A 45 -15.89 0.80 -38.05
C GLU A 45 -16.51 -0.01 -36.89
N LYS A 46 -15.73 -0.40 -35.89
CA LYS A 46 -16.24 -1.11 -34.69
C LYS A 46 -17.15 -0.23 -33.82
N ILE A 47 -16.89 1.07 -33.75
CA ILE A 47 -17.72 2.04 -33.02
C ILE A 47 -19.03 2.30 -33.76
N GLU A 48 -18.98 2.50 -35.08
CA GLU A 48 -20.17 2.71 -35.92
C GLU A 48 -21.11 1.48 -35.90
N ASN A 49 -20.52 0.27 -35.88
CA ASN A 49 -21.26 -0.97 -35.74
C ASN A 49 -21.80 -1.23 -34.30
N LYS A 50 -21.63 -0.28 -33.37
CA LYS A 50 -22.00 -0.39 -31.94
C LYS A 50 -21.46 -1.65 -31.24
N ALA A 51 -20.40 -2.25 -31.78
CA ALA A 51 -19.79 -3.45 -31.21
C ALA A 51 -19.11 -3.19 -29.85
N ILE A 52 -18.82 -1.92 -29.55
CA ILE A 52 -18.19 -1.47 -28.30
C ILE A 52 -19.16 -0.58 -27.54
N GLN A 53 -19.54 -1.00 -26.33
CA GLN A 53 -20.35 -0.19 -25.43
C GLN A 53 -19.45 0.85 -24.73
N THR A 54 -19.58 2.12 -25.10
CA THR A 54 -18.79 3.22 -24.54
C THR A 54 -19.40 3.84 -23.29
N SER A 55 -20.58 3.38 -22.85
CA SER A 55 -21.37 4.01 -21.77
C SER A 55 -20.78 3.87 -20.37
N LYS A 56 -19.83 2.95 -20.14
CA LYS A 56 -19.17 2.73 -18.84
C LYS A 56 -17.64 2.87 -18.95
N GLY A 57 -17.19 4.00 -19.49
CA GLY A 57 -15.77 4.34 -19.58
C GLY A 57 -15.20 4.92 -18.27
N VAL A 58 -13.88 4.85 -18.12
CA VAL A 58 -13.17 5.59 -17.06
C VAL A 58 -13.12 7.07 -17.48
N SER A 59 -13.96 7.92 -16.88
CA SER A 59 -14.08 9.34 -17.24
C SER A 59 -12.74 10.09 -17.20
N PHE A 60 -11.85 9.74 -16.26
CA PHE A 60 -10.51 10.31 -16.19
C PHE A 60 -9.67 10.08 -17.47
N LEU A 61 -9.81 8.92 -18.13
CA LEU A 61 -9.09 8.61 -19.35
C LEU A 61 -9.56 9.44 -20.54
N GLU A 62 -10.85 9.78 -20.57
CA GLU A 62 -11.43 10.68 -21.57
C GLU A 62 -10.87 12.10 -21.43
N VAL A 63 -10.84 12.63 -20.20
CA VAL A 63 -10.24 13.95 -19.93
C VAL A 63 -8.76 13.96 -20.32
N LYS A 64 -8.01 12.91 -19.98
CA LYS A 64 -6.60 12.77 -20.39
C LYS A 64 -6.45 12.80 -21.90
N TYR A 65 -7.29 12.07 -22.63
CA TYR A 65 -7.25 12.05 -24.08
C TYR A 65 -7.52 13.43 -24.68
N GLN A 66 -8.53 14.14 -24.19
CA GLN A 66 -8.85 15.50 -24.64
C GLN A 66 -7.68 16.47 -24.38
N LEU A 67 -7.06 16.41 -23.20
CA LEU A 67 -5.89 17.25 -22.86
C LEU A 67 -4.66 16.92 -23.72
N MET A 68 -4.39 15.64 -23.98
CA MET A 68 -3.30 15.24 -24.86
C MET A 68 -3.55 15.70 -26.30
N LEU A 69 -4.80 15.63 -26.77
CA LEU A 69 -5.17 16.11 -28.10
C LEU A 69 -4.98 17.63 -28.21
N GLN A 70 -5.43 18.38 -27.21
CA GLN A 70 -5.22 19.83 -27.13
C GLN A 70 -3.73 20.18 -27.14
N TYR A 71 -2.91 19.47 -26.37
CA TYR A 71 -1.46 19.66 -26.34
C TYR A 71 -0.81 19.43 -27.71
N VAL A 72 -1.19 18.36 -28.41
CA VAL A 72 -0.69 18.08 -29.78
C VAL A 72 -1.17 19.15 -30.77
N LEU A 73 -2.39 19.66 -30.63
CA LEU A 73 -2.93 20.73 -31.47
C LEU A 73 -2.14 22.02 -31.32
N GLU A 74 -1.81 22.42 -30.09
CA GLU A 74 -1.02 23.62 -29.81
C GLU A 74 0.42 23.51 -30.33
N ILE A 75 1.04 22.32 -30.22
CA ILE A 75 2.34 22.06 -30.85
C ILE A 75 2.24 22.17 -32.37
N ALA A 76 1.24 21.53 -32.98
CA ALA A 76 1.05 21.58 -34.43
C ALA A 76 0.84 23.02 -34.93
N TYR A 77 0.13 23.83 -34.13
CA TYR A 77 -0.04 25.25 -34.39
C TYR A 77 1.28 26.03 -34.31
N ILE A 78 2.13 25.77 -33.31
CA ILE A 78 3.49 26.37 -33.24
C ILE A 78 4.34 25.96 -34.44
N VAL A 79 4.27 24.69 -34.86
CA VAL A 79 4.98 24.22 -36.06
C VAL A 79 4.48 24.94 -37.31
N HIS A 80 3.16 25.12 -37.43
CA HIS A 80 2.58 25.88 -38.53
C HIS A 80 3.02 27.36 -38.53
N LEU A 81 3.07 28.01 -37.35
CA LEU A 81 3.58 29.37 -37.22
C LEU A 81 5.05 29.48 -37.64
N LYS A 82 5.88 28.51 -37.24
CA LYS A 82 7.30 28.40 -37.63
C LYS A 82 7.46 28.29 -39.15
N ILE A 83 6.68 27.42 -39.79
CA ILE A 83 6.70 27.24 -41.25
C ILE A 83 6.21 28.51 -41.98
N SER A 84 5.24 29.21 -41.39
CA SER A 84 4.68 30.45 -41.97
C SER A 84 5.58 31.68 -41.77
N GLY A 85 6.73 31.55 -41.11
CA GLY A 85 7.66 32.65 -40.87
C GLY A 85 7.15 33.71 -39.89
N LYS A 86 6.12 33.40 -39.09
CA LYS A 86 5.58 34.33 -38.09
C LYS A 86 6.44 34.27 -36.82
N LYS A 87 6.65 35.43 -36.20
CA LYS A 87 7.35 35.51 -34.91
C LYS A 87 6.55 34.78 -33.82
N ILE A 88 7.25 34.03 -32.99
CA ILE A 88 6.69 33.15 -31.96
C ILE A 88 6.73 33.82 -30.58
N GLU A 89 7.53 34.88 -30.44
CA GLU A 89 7.73 35.60 -29.18
C GLU A 89 6.39 36.18 -28.68
N ASN A 90 6.01 35.79 -27.46
CA ASN A 90 4.80 36.21 -26.74
C ASN A 90 3.46 35.74 -27.32
N HIS A 91 3.42 34.66 -28.10
CA HIS A 91 2.13 34.09 -28.52
C HIS A 91 1.43 33.41 -27.31
N PRO A 92 0.13 33.66 -27.06
CA PRO A 92 -0.61 33.08 -25.91
C PRO A 92 -0.59 31.54 -25.89
N VAL A 93 -0.39 30.92 -27.06
CA VAL A 93 -0.25 29.47 -27.19
C VAL A 93 0.94 28.92 -26.40
N ILE A 94 2.02 29.68 -26.21
CA ILE A 94 3.14 29.21 -25.37
C ILE A 94 2.70 29.09 -23.91
N GLU A 95 1.94 30.07 -23.42
CA GLU A 95 1.42 30.08 -22.04
C GLU A 95 0.43 28.93 -21.83
N SER A 96 -0.52 28.74 -22.77
CA SER A 96 -1.44 27.59 -22.78
C SER A 96 -0.69 26.25 -22.81
N LEU A 97 0.41 26.15 -23.57
CA LEU A 97 1.20 24.93 -23.67
C LEU A 97 1.92 24.60 -22.35
N VAL A 98 2.44 25.62 -21.66
CA VAL A 98 3.04 25.48 -20.33
C VAL A 98 1.97 25.07 -19.31
N GLU A 99 0.79 25.69 -19.34
CA GLU A 99 -0.33 25.33 -18.48
C GLU A 99 -0.75 23.87 -18.69
N LEU A 100 -0.99 23.46 -19.93
CA LEU A 100 -1.31 22.07 -20.28
C LEU A 100 -0.22 21.11 -19.82
N ARG A 101 1.05 21.50 -19.93
CA ARG A 101 2.16 20.67 -19.44
C ARG A 101 2.10 20.46 -17.93
N VAL A 102 1.85 21.53 -17.18
CA VAL A 102 1.70 21.46 -15.71
C VAL A 102 0.49 20.61 -15.34
N ILE A 103 -0.64 20.72 -16.06
CA ILE A 103 -1.82 19.89 -15.84
C ILE A 103 -1.49 18.41 -16.05
N LEU A 104 -0.82 18.06 -17.16
CA LEU A 104 -0.41 16.68 -17.44
C LEU A 104 0.53 16.12 -16.36
N ASP A 105 1.45 16.94 -15.83
CA ASP A 105 2.33 16.52 -14.74
C ASP A 105 1.56 16.30 -13.42
N LYS A 106 0.56 17.14 -13.12
CA LYS A 106 -0.33 16.96 -11.97
C LYS A 106 -1.28 15.77 -12.10
N MET A 107 -1.55 15.28 -13.30
CA MET A 107 -2.38 14.09 -13.53
C MET A 107 -1.65 12.77 -13.23
N LYS A 108 -0.32 12.73 -13.30
CA LYS A 108 0.51 11.52 -13.04
C LYS A 108 0.20 10.78 -11.72
N PRO A 109 0.06 11.43 -10.55
CA PRO A 109 -0.29 10.72 -9.31
C PRO A 109 -1.68 10.07 -9.38
N VAL A 110 -2.64 10.68 -10.07
CA VAL A 110 -3.98 10.10 -10.27
C VAL A 110 -3.90 8.90 -11.21
N GLU A 111 -3.10 8.99 -12.27
CA GLU A 111 -2.82 7.86 -13.16
C GLU A 111 -2.23 6.68 -12.41
N ASN A 112 -1.28 6.91 -11.51
CA ASN A 112 -0.66 5.84 -10.73
C ASN A 112 -1.68 5.13 -9.82
N LYS A 113 -2.61 5.88 -9.22
CA LYS A 113 -3.70 5.30 -8.41
C LYS A 113 -4.68 4.48 -9.25
N LEU A 114 -4.99 4.93 -10.47
CA LEU A 114 -5.89 4.24 -11.39
C LEU A 114 -5.23 3.11 -12.18
N LYS A 115 -3.89 3.08 -12.24
CA LYS A 115 -3.13 2.11 -13.03
C LYS A 115 -3.54 0.67 -12.74
N TYR A 116 -3.67 0.31 -11.47
CA TYR A 116 -4.11 -1.03 -11.09
C TYR A 116 -5.52 -1.35 -11.60
N GLN A 117 -6.45 -0.41 -11.52
CA GLN A 117 -7.83 -0.60 -11.98
C GLN A 117 -7.89 -0.74 -13.49
N VAL A 118 -7.14 0.09 -14.22
CA VAL A 118 -7.01 0.01 -15.68
C VAL A 118 -6.37 -1.33 -16.08
N ASP A 119 -5.26 -1.71 -15.46
CA ASP A 119 -4.57 -2.98 -15.72
C ASP A 119 -5.50 -4.18 -15.43
N LYS A 120 -6.30 -4.12 -14.35
CA LYS A 120 -7.31 -5.14 -14.02
C LYS A 120 -8.40 -5.24 -15.09
N LEU A 121 -8.93 -4.12 -15.56
CA LEU A 121 -9.95 -4.09 -16.60
C LEU A 121 -9.42 -4.59 -17.95
N VAL A 122 -8.19 -4.22 -18.32
CA VAL A 122 -7.53 -4.71 -19.54
C VAL A 122 -7.31 -6.23 -19.45
N ARG A 123 -6.81 -6.73 -18.32
CA ARG A 123 -6.67 -8.17 -18.09
C ARG A 123 -8.01 -8.89 -18.15
N ALA A 124 -9.05 -8.33 -17.54
CA ALA A 124 -10.40 -8.89 -17.58
C ALA A 124 -10.99 -8.90 -18.99
N ALA A 125 -10.68 -7.92 -19.85
CA ALA A 125 -11.11 -7.92 -21.26
C ALA A 125 -10.35 -8.98 -22.09
N VAL A 126 -9.04 -9.10 -21.88
CA VAL A 126 -8.20 -10.08 -22.60
C VAL A 126 -8.52 -11.52 -22.17
N ILE A 127 -8.73 -11.76 -20.87
CA ILE A 127 -9.08 -13.08 -20.30
C ILE A 127 -10.58 -13.35 -20.46
N GLY A 128 -11.43 -12.33 -20.39
CA GLY A 128 -12.88 -12.43 -20.57
C GLY A 128 -13.29 -12.88 -21.97
N ASN A 129 -12.49 -12.56 -22.99
CA ASN A 129 -12.64 -13.10 -24.34
C ASN A 129 -12.23 -14.59 -24.48
N LYS A 130 -11.65 -15.19 -23.44
CA LYS A 130 -11.34 -16.64 -23.33
C LYS A 130 -12.34 -17.40 -22.45
N LYS A 131 -13.50 -16.82 -22.13
CA LYS A 131 -14.48 -17.45 -21.23
C LYS A 131 -15.29 -18.59 -21.86
N ASP A 132 -15.20 -18.80 -23.16
CA ASP A 132 -15.83 -19.98 -23.78
C ASP A 132 -15.09 -21.30 -23.46
N GLU A 133 -13.89 -21.25 -22.85
CA GLU A 133 -13.13 -22.46 -22.43
C GLU A 133 -12.83 -22.55 -20.92
N ALA A 134 -13.13 -21.52 -20.12
CA ALA A 134 -12.59 -21.38 -18.76
C ALA A 134 -13.54 -21.81 -17.62
N VAL A 135 -14.52 -22.69 -17.88
CA VAL A 135 -15.34 -23.26 -16.79
C VAL A 135 -14.57 -24.31 -15.98
N VAL A 136 -13.49 -24.89 -16.54
CA VAL A 136 -12.72 -25.99 -15.92
C VAL A 136 -11.46 -25.52 -15.17
N ALA A 137 -10.95 -24.31 -15.45
CA ALA A 137 -9.64 -23.85 -14.93
C ALA A 137 -9.73 -22.96 -13.67
N LYS A 138 -10.69 -23.21 -12.77
CA LYS A 138 -10.81 -22.48 -11.48
C LYS A 138 -10.00 -23.10 -10.34
N THR A 139 -9.32 -24.22 -10.58
CA THR A 139 -8.67 -25.05 -9.55
C THR A 139 -7.13 -25.07 -9.62
N THR A 140 -6.49 -24.35 -10.54
CA THR A 140 -5.03 -24.35 -10.64
C THR A 140 -4.40 -23.08 -10.06
N MET A 141 -3.24 -23.27 -9.42
CA MET A 141 -2.47 -22.26 -8.68
C MET A 141 -2.08 -21.02 -9.51
N GLU A 142 -2.17 -21.06 -10.84
CA GLU A 142 -1.91 -19.91 -11.72
C GLU A 142 -2.97 -18.80 -11.62
N ALA A 143 -4.22 -19.14 -11.28
CA ALA A 143 -5.26 -18.13 -11.03
C ALA A 143 -5.03 -17.36 -9.71
N VAL A 144 -4.27 -17.94 -8.79
CA VAL A 144 -3.97 -17.37 -7.45
C VAL A 144 -2.96 -16.21 -7.55
N ALA A 145 -2.06 -16.24 -8.54
CA ALA A 145 -1.12 -15.15 -8.79
C ALA A 145 -1.79 -13.91 -9.43
N ALA A 146 -3.00 -14.05 -9.98
CA ALA A 146 -3.66 -13.01 -10.77
C ALA A 146 -4.60 -12.09 -9.96
N ASP A 147 -5.17 -12.55 -8.85
CA ASP A 147 -6.05 -11.72 -8.00
C ASP A 147 -6.02 -12.20 -6.52
N PRO A 148 -5.18 -11.61 -5.65
CA PRO A 148 -5.07 -11.98 -4.24
C PRO A 148 -6.34 -11.68 -3.41
N LEU A 149 -7.35 -11.03 -3.99
CA LEU A 149 -8.67 -10.81 -3.38
C LEU A 149 -9.76 -11.79 -3.87
N ALA A 150 -9.43 -12.76 -4.72
CA ALA A 150 -10.39 -13.73 -5.25
C ALA A 150 -10.78 -14.85 -4.27
N PHE A 151 -10.25 -14.84 -3.04
CA PHE A 151 -10.63 -15.77 -1.98
C PHE A 151 -12.07 -15.50 -1.49
N LYS A 152 -13.06 -16.00 -2.23
CA LYS A 152 -14.40 -16.22 -1.70
C LYS A 152 -14.46 -17.62 -1.07
N PRO A 153 -15.05 -17.78 0.12
CA PRO A 153 -15.25 -19.10 0.70
C PRO A 153 -16.07 -19.97 -0.27
N ASN A 154 -15.58 -21.16 -0.57
CA ASN A 154 -16.21 -22.08 -1.49
C ASN A 154 -17.27 -22.89 -0.73
N PRO A 155 -18.59 -22.69 -0.96
CA PRO A 155 -19.64 -23.33 -0.18
C PRO A 155 -19.71 -24.86 -0.40
N MET A 156 -19.05 -25.38 -1.43
CA MET A 156 -18.93 -26.82 -1.69
C MET A 156 -17.99 -27.55 -0.71
N ASN A 157 -17.08 -26.83 -0.04
CA ASN A 157 -16.28 -27.42 1.05
C ASN A 157 -17.06 -27.53 2.37
N LEU A 158 -18.28 -27.02 2.43
CA LEU A 158 -19.13 -27.03 3.63
C LEU A 158 -20.18 -28.16 3.62
N ILE A 159 -20.24 -28.95 2.54
CA ILE A 159 -21.11 -30.12 2.46
C ILE A 159 -20.29 -31.32 2.88
N ASN A 160 -20.50 -31.74 4.14
CA ASN A 160 -19.92 -32.92 4.74
C ASN A 160 -20.26 -34.15 3.91
N LYS A 161 -19.22 -34.92 3.56
CA LYS A 161 -19.33 -36.26 3.00
C LYS A 161 -19.44 -37.24 4.18
N ASP A 162 -20.63 -37.31 4.77
CA ASP A 162 -20.96 -38.34 5.75
C ASP A 162 -21.36 -39.62 4.99
N GLN A 163 -20.48 -40.63 4.97
CA GLN A 163 -20.77 -42.07 5.10
C GLN A 163 -19.54 -42.92 4.69
N GLU A 164 -19.03 -43.66 5.70
CA GLU A 164 -18.49 -45.06 5.71
C GLU A 164 -17.34 -45.41 4.74
N GLU A 165 -16.28 -46.14 5.07
CA GLU A 165 -15.71 -46.86 6.23
C GLU A 165 -14.23 -47.12 5.83
N GLU A 166 -13.31 -47.31 6.78
CA GLU A 166 -12.32 -48.40 6.79
C GLU A 166 -11.37 -48.27 8.00
N GLU A 167 -11.19 -49.40 8.68
CA GLU A 167 -10.38 -49.64 9.87
C GLU A 167 -8.88 -49.80 9.54
N GLU A 168 -8.07 -49.84 10.61
CA GLU A 168 -6.63 -50.18 10.71
C GLU A 168 -5.66 -48.98 10.50
N GLU A 169 -4.64 -48.72 11.32
CA GLU A 169 -3.82 -49.55 12.22
C GLU A 169 -3.43 -48.81 13.52
N GLU A 170 -3.17 -49.58 14.58
CA GLU A 170 -2.64 -49.13 15.86
C GLU A 170 -1.18 -48.64 15.76
N GLU A 171 -0.94 -47.33 15.93
CA GLU A 171 0.39 -46.80 16.25
C GLU A 171 0.47 -46.40 17.74
N LYS A 172 1.26 -47.22 18.46
CA LYS A 172 1.76 -47.12 19.84
C LYS A 172 1.61 -45.76 20.52
N ALA A 173 0.79 -45.74 21.57
CA ALA A 173 0.68 -44.64 22.51
C ALA A 173 2.03 -44.31 23.17
N ASP A 174 2.56 -43.12 22.87
CA ASP A 174 3.67 -42.55 23.61
C ASP A 174 3.17 -42.08 24.98
N VAL A 175 3.48 -42.84 26.03
CA VAL A 175 3.00 -42.61 27.39
C VAL A 175 3.55 -41.29 27.92
N TYR A 176 2.65 -40.33 28.17
CA TYR A 176 2.98 -39.03 28.76
C TYR A 176 3.76 -39.18 30.08
N ARG A 177 5.00 -38.70 30.11
CA ARG A 177 5.86 -38.67 31.30
C ARG A 177 5.82 -37.28 31.94
N PRO A 178 5.08 -37.08 33.04
CA PRO A 178 5.07 -35.79 33.72
C PRO A 178 6.48 -35.42 34.22
N PRO A 179 6.88 -34.14 34.11
CA PRO A 179 8.18 -33.68 34.57
C PRO A 179 8.32 -33.90 36.08
N LYS A 180 9.40 -34.57 36.48
CA LYS A 180 9.71 -34.79 37.90
C LYS A 180 10.16 -33.46 38.51
N LEU A 181 9.29 -32.79 39.26
CA LEU A 181 9.68 -31.63 40.04
C LEU A 181 10.67 -32.06 41.14
N ALA A 182 11.85 -31.45 41.14
CA ALA A 182 12.80 -31.59 42.23
C ALA A 182 12.18 -31.00 43.52
N PRO A 183 12.28 -31.67 44.68
CA PRO A 183 11.79 -31.12 45.94
C PRO A 183 12.51 -29.81 46.26
N VAL A 184 11.80 -28.69 46.17
CA VAL A 184 12.28 -27.42 46.68
C VAL A 184 12.10 -27.45 48.18
N ALA A 185 13.19 -27.37 48.95
CA ALA A 185 13.15 -27.38 50.41
C ALA A 185 12.27 -26.22 50.91
N TYR A 186 11.16 -26.56 51.57
CA TYR A 186 10.30 -25.60 52.24
C TYR A 186 10.84 -25.38 53.65
N ASN A 187 11.68 -24.36 53.82
CA ASN A 187 12.14 -23.87 55.11
C ASN A 187 10.99 -23.10 55.79
N GLU A 188 10.14 -23.85 56.49
CA GLU A 188 9.13 -23.34 57.43
C GLU A 188 9.79 -22.94 58.75
N GLY A 189 9.71 -21.67 59.14
CA GLY A 189 9.97 -21.28 60.53
C GLY A 189 10.36 -19.83 60.77
N ALA A 190 11.34 -19.29 60.04
CA ALA A 190 11.88 -17.95 60.32
C ALA A 190 11.79 -16.96 59.14
N ASP A 191 11.63 -17.47 57.92
CA ASP A 191 11.79 -16.69 56.69
C ASP A 191 10.48 -16.28 56.01
N GLN A 192 9.29 -16.68 56.48
CA GLN A 192 8.04 -16.33 55.77
C GLN A 192 7.78 -14.82 55.69
N LYS A 193 8.09 -14.05 56.75
CA LYS A 193 7.93 -12.58 56.71
C LYS A 193 8.99 -11.91 55.85
N ASN A 194 10.23 -12.40 55.85
CA ASN A 194 11.32 -11.86 55.02
C ASN A 194 11.13 -12.25 53.55
N ARG A 195 10.75 -13.49 53.23
CA ARG A 195 10.40 -13.94 51.87
C ARG A 195 9.17 -13.24 51.32
N LYS A 196 8.18 -12.92 52.17
CA LYS A 196 7.03 -12.12 51.75
C LYS A 196 7.44 -10.68 51.41
N LYS A 197 8.26 -10.06 52.26
CA LYS A 197 8.82 -8.72 52.00
C LYS A 197 9.70 -8.71 50.75
N GLU A 198 10.59 -9.68 50.59
CA GLU A 198 11.47 -9.83 49.43
C GLU A 198 10.65 -10.01 48.15
N ARG A 199 9.63 -10.88 48.16
CA ARG A 199 8.71 -11.05 47.03
C ARG A 199 7.89 -9.79 46.72
N ASP A 200 7.48 -9.05 47.75
CA ASP A 200 6.77 -7.78 47.58
C ASP A 200 7.70 -6.68 47.06
N GLU A 201 8.97 -6.66 47.49
CA GLU A 201 10.02 -5.77 46.98
C GLU A 201 10.39 -6.09 45.53
N GLU A 202 10.50 -7.37 45.18
CA GLU A 202 10.69 -7.83 43.79
C GLU A 202 9.53 -7.39 42.91
N ARG A 203 8.29 -7.59 43.35
CA ARG A 203 7.10 -7.10 42.62
C ARG A 203 7.09 -5.58 42.49
N MET A 204 7.56 -4.85 43.51
CA MET A 204 7.65 -3.40 43.48
C MET A 204 8.77 -2.93 42.53
N LYS A 205 9.92 -3.61 42.51
CA LYS A 205 11.01 -3.37 41.56
C LYS A 205 10.57 -3.68 40.12
N GLU A 206 9.87 -4.78 39.91
CA GLU A 206 9.29 -5.17 38.61
C GLU A 206 8.23 -4.17 38.14
N LYS A 207 7.39 -3.69 39.06
CA LYS A 207 6.39 -2.65 38.75
C LYS A 207 7.05 -1.30 38.47
N ALA A 208 8.15 -0.98 39.14
CA ALA A 208 8.93 0.23 38.91
C ALA A 208 9.69 0.17 37.57
N SER A 209 10.27 -0.98 37.21
CA SER A 209 10.92 -1.17 35.91
C SER A 209 9.92 -1.18 34.75
N ARG A 210 8.68 -1.64 35.01
CA ARG A 210 7.54 -1.54 34.09
C ARG A 210 6.91 -0.15 34.02
N SER A 211 7.39 0.83 34.80
CA SER A 211 6.91 2.20 34.69
C SER A 211 7.33 2.81 33.34
N ARG A 212 6.48 3.67 32.76
CA ARG A 212 6.74 4.28 31.45
C ARG A 212 8.06 5.05 31.41
N ILE A 213 8.32 5.86 32.42
CA ILE A 213 9.54 6.66 32.54
C ILE A 213 10.80 5.79 32.49
N MET A 214 10.80 4.63 33.15
CA MET A 214 11.94 3.72 33.12
C MET A 214 12.11 3.06 31.75
N LYS A 215 11.00 2.75 31.06
CA LYS A 215 11.04 2.20 29.69
C LYS A 215 11.58 3.22 28.69
N ASP A 216 11.12 4.46 28.76
CA ASP A 216 11.58 5.54 27.88
C ASP A 216 13.08 5.81 28.09
N LEU A 217 13.52 5.85 29.37
CA LEU A 217 14.93 5.96 29.72
C LEU A 217 15.75 4.77 29.19
N MET A 218 15.21 3.56 29.31
CA MET A 218 15.88 2.34 28.82
C MET A 218 15.95 2.33 27.29
N ALA A 219 14.91 2.77 26.59
CA ALA A 219 14.89 2.89 25.13
C ALA A 219 15.90 3.94 24.64
N GLU A 220 16.08 5.05 25.37
CA GLU A 220 17.12 6.05 25.06
C GLU A 220 18.54 5.53 25.31
N MET A 221 18.72 4.69 26.35
CA MET A 221 20.02 4.10 26.67
C MET A 221 20.42 2.93 25.75
N THR A 222 19.47 2.33 25.02
CA THR A 222 19.73 1.20 24.12
C THR A 222 19.59 1.61 22.67
N GLU A 223 20.52 1.20 21.81
CA GLU A 223 20.44 1.46 20.36
C GLU A 223 19.56 0.44 19.60
N ASN A 224 18.83 -0.43 20.33
CA ASN A 224 17.99 -1.45 19.72
C ASN A 224 16.76 -0.81 19.05
N PRO A 225 16.41 -1.20 17.81
CA PRO A 225 15.25 -0.63 17.12
C PRO A 225 13.94 -1.05 17.79
N GLU A 226 12.99 -0.11 17.86
CA GLU A 226 11.62 -0.40 18.32
C GLU A 226 10.76 -0.94 17.18
N GLU A 227 9.96 -1.97 17.48
CA GLU A 227 8.98 -2.53 16.55
C GLU A 227 7.73 -1.64 16.49
N VAL A 228 7.59 -0.90 15.38
CA VAL A 228 6.38 -0.11 15.08
C VAL A 228 5.58 -0.77 13.97
N GLY A 229 4.26 -0.84 14.13
CA GLY A 229 3.37 -1.40 13.10
C GLY A 229 3.39 -0.56 11.81
N VAL A 230 3.00 -1.20 10.69
CA VAL A 230 2.98 -0.61 9.32
C VAL A 230 2.21 0.71 9.22
N PHE A 231 1.26 0.96 10.11
CA PHE A 231 0.46 2.18 10.13
C PHE A 231 1.16 3.39 10.82
N GLY A 232 2.40 3.23 11.27
CA GLY A 232 3.22 4.35 11.74
C GLY A 232 2.77 4.90 13.10
N GLY A 233 3.77 5.37 13.85
CA GLY A 233 3.65 5.77 15.24
C GLY A 233 2.60 6.84 15.57
N VAL A 234 2.19 6.76 16.83
CA VAL A 234 1.73 7.82 17.74
C VAL A 234 0.39 8.52 17.43
N ASN A 235 -0.01 8.76 16.18
CA ASN A 235 -1.11 9.71 15.92
C ASN A 235 -2.35 9.20 15.17
N GLU A 236 -2.30 8.08 14.45
CA GLU A 236 -3.46 7.67 13.63
C GLU A 236 -4.02 6.29 13.98
N GLY A 237 -3.27 5.44 14.69
CA GLY A 237 -3.74 4.12 15.07
C GLY A 237 -4.67 4.17 16.27
N ILE A 238 -5.88 3.63 16.13
CA ILE A 238 -6.76 3.26 17.25
C ILE A 238 -6.06 2.11 18.02
N GLY A 239 -5.02 2.43 18.79
CA GLY A 239 -4.39 1.52 19.74
C GLY A 239 -5.11 1.61 21.07
N TYR A 240 -5.23 0.48 21.78
CA TYR A 240 -5.96 0.43 23.06
C TYR A 240 -5.05 0.80 24.24
N GLY A 241 -3.86 1.33 23.95
CA GLY A 241 -2.78 1.65 24.89
C GLY A 241 -1.86 0.45 25.13
N ASP A 242 -0.59 0.70 25.46
CA ASP A 242 0.48 -0.31 25.46
C ASP A 242 0.16 -1.55 26.30
N ARG A 243 -0.60 -1.40 27.39
CA ARG A 243 -0.99 -2.54 28.23
C ARG A 243 -1.99 -3.46 27.54
N ILE A 244 -2.95 -2.90 26.83
CA ILE A 244 -3.97 -3.71 26.16
C ILE A 244 -3.37 -4.34 24.90
N ASP A 245 -2.54 -3.60 24.18
CA ASP A 245 -1.85 -4.11 22.99
C ASP A 245 -0.94 -5.31 23.35
N ASN A 246 -0.21 -5.24 24.47
CA ASN A 246 0.57 -6.37 24.99
C ASN A 246 -0.30 -7.58 25.37
N LEU A 247 -1.44 -7.36 26.03
CA LEU A 247 -2.36 -8.45 26.38
C LEU A 247 -2.96 -9.12 25.13
N MET A 248 -3.26 -8.34 24.08
CA MET A 248 -3.72 -8.89 22.81
C MET A 248 -2.61 -9.69 22.10
N ALA A 249 -1.38 -9.19 22.12
CA ALA A 249 -0.23 -9.91 21.54
C ALA A 249 0.02 -11.24 22.27
N GLU A 250 -0.05 -11.26 23.60
CA GLU A 250 0.08 -12.50 24.40
C GLU A 250 -1.03 -13.48 24.09
N LYS A 251 -2.27 -12.99 23.94
CA LYS A 251 -3.42 -13.81 23.53
C LYS A 251 -3.19 -14.42 22.15
N ASN A 252 -2.76 -13.62 21.16
CA ASN A 252 -2.49 -14.10 19.82
C ASN A 252 -1.39 -15.18 19.82
N LYS A 253 -0.31 -14.94 20.56
CA LYS A 253 0.77 -15.92 20.72
C LYS A 253 0.26 -17.25 21.30
N TYR A 254 -0.58 -17.20 22.32
CA TYR A 254 -1.20 -18.42 22.86
C TYR A 254 -2.11 -19.12 21.84
N GLU A 255 -2.93 -18.37 21.10
CA GLU A 255 -3.82 -18.93 20.06
C GLU A 255 -3.02 -19.58 18.91
N GLU A 256 -1.87 -19.00 18.54
CA GLU A 256 -0.95 -19.53 17.53
C GLU A 256 -0.18 -20.77 18.02
N GLU A 257 0.35 -20.75 19.24
CA GLU A 257 1.09 -21.87 19.82
C GLU A 257 0.20 -23.09 20.08
N ASN A 258 -1.04 -22.86 20.54
CA ASN A 258 -1.96 -23.93 20.91
C ASN A 258 -3.03 -24.20 19.85
N TYR A 259 -3.01 -23.47 18.73
CA TYR A 259 -3.96 -23.62 17.61
C TYR A 259 -5.45 -23.61 18.01
N VAL A 260 -5.80 -22.91 19.09
CA VAL A 260 -7.17 -22.84 19.62
C VAL A 260 -7.54 -21.39 19.91
N ARG A 261 -8.72 -20.96 19.43
CA ARG A 261 -9.24 -19.61 19.69
C ARG A 261 -9.82 -19.47 21.08
N LEU A 262 -9.43 -18.41 21.80
CA LEU A 262 -9.97 -18.07 23.11
C LEU A 262 -11.22 -17.18 22.96
N ALA A 263 -12.35 -17.64 23.49
CA ALA A 263 -13.60 -16.89 23.48
C ALA A 263 -13.52 -15.69 24.43
N VAL A 264 -13.87 -14.50 23.93
CA VAL A 264 -13.90 -13.27 24.73
C VAL A 264 -15.25 -13.14 25.42
N THR A 265 -15.25 -12.94 26.73
CA THR A 265 -16.50 -12.75 27.49
C THR A 265 -17.12 -11.37 27.21
N ARG A 266 -18.44 -11.23 27.38
CA ARG A 266 -19.12 -9.93 27.20
C ARG A 266 -18.55 -8.83 28.12
N LYS A 267 -18.22 -9.19 29.36
CA LYS A 267 -17.63 -8.29 30.37
C LYS A 267 -16.25 -7.79 29.94
N GLU A 268 -15.43 -8.69 29.41
CA GLU A 268 -14.09 -8.37 28.91
C GLU A 268 -14.16 -7.48 27.67
N LYS A 269 -15.05 -7.79 26.72
CA LYS A 269 -15.31 -6.95 25.54
C LYS A 269 -15.74 -5.53 25.92
N GLN A 270 -16.61 -5.39 26.94
CA GLN A 270 -17.02 -4.08 27.46
C GLN A 270 -15.83 -3.33 28.07
N ARG A 271 -14.94 -4.00 28.82
CA ARG A 271 -13.73 -3.40 29.40
C ARG A 271 -12.75 -2.94 28.34
N MET A 272 -12.58 -3.72 27.27
CA MET A 272 -11.73 -3.37 26.12
C MET A 272 -12.26 -2.13 25.40
N ASN A 273 -13.58 -2.06 25.20
CA ASN A 273 -14.23 -0.89 24.59
C ASN A 273 -14.20 0.35 25.50
N ALA A 274 -14.37 0.19 26.81
CA ALA A 274 -14.31 1.31 27.76
C ALA A 274 -12.90 1.91 27.89
N ASN A 275 -11.87 1.09 27.69
CA ASN A 275 -10.47 1.51 27.72
C ASN A 275 -9.91 1.90 26.34
N LYS A 276 -10.78 2.03 25.33
CA LYS A 276 -10.41 2.49 23.99
C LYS A 276 -10.15 4.00 24.00
N LYS A 277 -8.99 4.40 24.50
CA LYS A 277 -8.49 5.78 24.44
C LYS A 277 -7.39 5.88 23.40
N MET A 278 -7.25 7.06 22.78
CA MET A 278 -6.12 7.31 21.89
C MET A 278 -4.80 7.11 22.66
N ARG A 279 -3.80 6.48 22.02
CA ARG A 279 -2.50 6.19 22.66
C ARG A 279 -1.90 7.44 23.31
N PHE A 280 -2.01 8.59 22.64
CA PHE A 280 -1.56 9.89 23.10
C PHE A 280 -2.23 10.38 24.40
N GLU A 281 -3.55 10.21 24.57
CA GLU A 281 -4.24 10.62 25.81
C GLU A 281 -3.80 9.80 27.03
N SER A 282 -3.40 8.55 26.79
CA SER A 282 -2.92 7.69 27.86
C SER A 282 -1.58 8.17 28.43
N GLU A 283 -0.74 8.86 27.64
CA GLU A 283 0.63 9.27 28.01
C GLU A 283 0.64 10.20 29.23
N PHE A 284 -0.38 11.03 29.40
CA PHE A 284 -0.45 12.05 30.46
C PHE A 284 -1.23 11.64 31.72
N GLU A 285 -1.93 10.50 31.72
CA GLU A 285 -2.79 10.07 32.85
C GLU A 285 -2.02 9.78 34.15
N VAL A 286 -0.74 9.43 34.07
CA VAL A 286 0.07 9.05 35.25
C VAL A 286 0.26 10.24 36.20
N LYS A 287 0.19 11.49 35.71
CA LYS A 287 0.34 12.70 36.54
C LYS A 287 -0.90 13.02 37.39
N ASN A 288 -2.11 12.61 36.97
CA ASN A 288 -3.36 13.08 37.60
C ASN A 288 -3.85 12.21 38.77
N ARG A 289 -3.28 11.01 39.01
CA ARG A 289 -3.80 10.11 40.07
C ARG A 289 -3.30 10.42 41.48
N LYS A 290 -2.24 11.23 41.65
CA LYS A 290 -1.69 11.54 42.98
C LYS A 290 -2.34 12.75 43.66
N HIS A 291 -3.03 13.62 42.93
CA HIS A 291 -3.64 14.83 43.52
C HIS A 291 -5.09 14.66 43.98
N ILE A 292 -5.80 13.60 43.56
CA ILE A 292 -7.21 13.42 43.90
C ILE A 292 -7.40 12.72 45.26
N SER A 293 -6.42 11.96 45.74
CA SER A 293 -6.51 11.30 47.06
C SER A 293 -6.00 12.15 48.23
N GLN A 294 -5.57 13.39 48.00
CA GLN A 294 -5.13 14.34 49.05
C GLN A 294 -6.13 15.48 49.31
N LEU A 295 -7.29 15.47 48.65
CA LEU A 295 -8.34 16.51 48.77
C LEU A 295 -9.66 15.99 49.36
N ALA A 296 -9.63 14.80 49.98
CA ALA A 296 -10.77 14.23 50.69
C ALA A 296 -10.39 13.91 52.15
N ILE A 297 -10.05 14.94 52.90
CA ILE A 297 -10.29 15.09 54.35
C ILE A 297 -10.71 16.54 54.55
#